data_AF-A0A350XDG8-F1
#
_entry.id   AF-A0A350XDG8-F1
#
_cell.length_a   1.000
_cell.length_b   1.000
_cell.length_c   1.000
_cell.angle_alpha   90.00
_cell.angle_beta   90.00
_cell.angle_gamma   90.00
#
_symmetry.space_group_name_H-M   'P 1'
#
loop_
_entity.id
_entity.type
_entity.pdbx_description
1 polymer ?
#
loop_
_entity_poly.entity_id
_entity_poly.type
_entity_poly.pdbx_seq_one_letter_code
_entity_poly.pdbx_strand_id
1 'polypeptide(L)'
;MSRPAFAIFAQQYFSALLGDFGTVYLNEPVPRDPKLRVYKIPSRSNWGTEVLSALTAGSDRVFVSPEVISEAELVDVLFEPDNRKSRAELGVLGELLSAPCIIAPLRWLPTASEMRTYTRLWLKWQMESDRSIIPVNQTSVNKKNKRKDEDKDEAMDKRLLFIVPSITSQQLNDWRANLSSRNIPGIYELGSAFCTTIVAIAELPSSPDTLWLRLLGRGLTQRQAIQELMHLESDLPLRTVVLQQLKQWEQLLLQGRMGQESKHLMQVLSQIDNSAVS
;
A
#
# COMPACT_ATOMS: atom_id res chain seq x y z
N MET A 1 -2.36 8.18 -12.12
CA MET A 1 -2.58 9.06 -10.96
C MET A 1 -4.01 8.92 -10.47
N SER A 2 -4.20 8.35 -9.29
CA SER A 2 -5.48 8.37 -8.58
C SER A 2 -5.97 9.81 -8.41
N ARG A 3 -7.27 10.09 -8.60
CA ARG A 3 -7.80 11.45 -8.37
C ARG A 3 -7.60 11.83 -6.89
N PRO A 4 -7.25 13.08 -6.56
CA PRO A 4 -6.88 13.41 -5.18
C PRO A 4 -7.98 13.17 -4.15
N ALA A 5 -9.27 13.24 -4.55
CA ALA A 5 -10.39 12.89 -3.67
C ALA A 5 -10.36 11.43 -3.18
N PHE A 6 -10.04 10.46 -4.05
CA PHE A 6 -9.98 9.06 -3.62
C PHE A 6 -8.73 8.80 -2.77
N ALA A 7 -7.60 9.39 -3.12
CA ALA A 7 -6.38 9.25 -2.31
C ALA A 7 -6.62 9.76 -0.87
N ILE A 8 -7.23 10.94 -0.72
CA ILE A 8 -7.61 11.50 0.58
C ILE A 8 -8.57 10.56 1.32
N PHE A 9 -9.64 10.11 0.64
CA PHE A 9 -10.59 9.17 1.23
C PHE A 9 -9.91 7.87 1.68
N ALA A 10 -9.09 7.25 0.85
CA ALA A 10 -8.42 5.99 1.19
C ALA A 10 -7.46 6.16 2.36
N GLN A 11 -6.70 7.27 2.42
CA GLN A 11 -5.83 7.60 3.54
C GLN A 11 -6.61 7.76 4.85
N GLN A 12 -7.71 8.54 4.82
CA GLN A 12 -8.56 8.75 6.00
C GLN A 12 -9.28 7.46 6.41
N TYR A 13 -9.75 6.69 5.43
CA TYR A 13 -10.36 5.37 5.61
C TYR A 13 -9.44 4.42 6.37
N PHE A 14 -8.20 4.24 5.90
CA PHE A 14 -7.24 3.37 6.58
C PHE A 14 -6.80 3.91 7.93
N SER A 15 -6.58 5.22 8.06
CA SER A 15 -6.23 5.84 9.35
C SER A 15 -7.29 5.56 10.40
N ALA A 16 -8.56 5.74 10.05
CA ALA A 16 -9.67 5.53 10.97
C ALA A 16 -9.94 4.04 11.24
N LEU A 17 -9.95 3.20 10.20
CA LEU A 17 -10.24 1.76 10.33
C LEU A 17 -9.12 1.01 11.08
N LEU A 18 -7.86 1.37 10.85
CA LEU A 18 -6.72 0.62 11.37
C LEU A 18 -6.13 1.20 12.66
N GLY A 19 -6.56 2.39 13.10
CA GLY A 19 -6.00 3.08 14.26
C GLY A 19 -6.11 2.29 15.57
N ASP A 20 -7.14 1.45 15.69
CA ASP A 20 -7.28 0.57 16.85
C ASP A 20 -6.43 -0.70 16.75
N PHE A 21 -5.79 -1.02 15.63
CA PHE A 21 -5.06 -2.28 15.42
C PHE A 21 -3.55 -2.12 15.27
N GLY A 22 -3.06 -0.89 15.27
CA GLY A 22 -1.67 -0.57 15.00
C GLY A 22 -1.46 0.92 14.78
N THR A 23 -0.28 1.29 14.30
CA THR A 23 0.05 2.68 13.97
C THR A 23 -0.06 2.89 12.47
N VAL A 24 -0.82 3.92 12.07
CA VAL A 24 -0.99 4.31 10.66
C VAL A 24 -0.23 5.60 10.39
N TYR A 25 0.64 5.57 9.40
CA TYR A 25 1.41 6.71 8.92
C TYR A 25 0.90 7.09 7.54
N LEU A 26 0.55 8.37 7.36
CA LEU A 26 0.04 8.91 6.10
C LEU A 26 1.10 9.80 5.46
N ASN A 27 1.30 9.66 4.15
CA ASN A 27 2.24 10.47 3.39
C ASN A 27 3.67 10.42 3.99
N GLU A 28 4.10 9.22 4.38
CA GLU A 28 5.40 9.02 5.03
C GLU A 28 6.53 8.98 3.97
N PRO A 29 7.63 9.71 4.15
CA PRO A 29 8.75 9.71 3.21
C PRO A 29 9.60 8.44 3.30
N VAL A 30 9.92 7.86 2.14
CA VAL A 30 10.75 6.65 1.99
C VAL A 30 11.98 6.94 1.11
N PRO A 31 13.22 6.63 1.54
CA PRO A 31 13.53 5.92 2.78
C PRO A 31 13.36 6.80 4.03
N ARG A 32 12.96 6.19 5.14
CA ARG A 32 12.67 6.89 6.38
C ARG A 32 13.94 7.33 7.10
N ASP A 33 14.98 6.50 7.10
CA ASP A 33 16.32 6.89 7.56
C ASP A 33 16.85 8.05 6.70
N PRO A 34 17.01 9.27 7.26
CA PRO A 34 17.50 10.41 6.50
C PRO A 34 18.89 10.19 5.91
N LYS A 35 19.72 9.34 6.52
CA LYS A 35 21.06 9.03 6.00
C LYS A 35 20.98 8.30 4.68
N LEU A 36 19.97 7.44 4.49
CA LEU A 36 19.75 6.69 3.24
C LEU A 36 19.18 7.54 2.11
N ARG A 37 18.60 8.71 2.42
CA ARG A 37 18.12 9.67 1.41
C ARG A 37 19.24 10.32 0.61
N VAL A 38 20.47 10.29 1.13
CA VAL A 38 21.67 10.88 0.51
C VAL A 38 22.79 9.82 0.37
N TYR A 39 22.52 8.58 0.75
CA TYR A 39 23.54 7.54 0.84
C TYR A 39 23.98 7.06 -0.54
N LYS A 40 25.28 7.11 -0.79
CA LYS A 40 25.92 6.58 -1.99
C LYS A 40 26.33 5.13 -1.72
N ILE A 41 25.80 4.19 -2.51
CA ILE A 41 26.35 2.83 -2.51
C ILE A 41 27.73 2.90 -3.16
N PRO A 42 28.81 2.48 -2.47
CA PRO A 42 30.13 2.43 -3.10
C PRO A 42 30.09 1.47 -4.28
N SER A 43 30.74 1.83 -5.40
CA SER A 43 30.81 0.97 -6.59
C SER A 43 31.40 -0.40 -6.23
N ARG A 44 30.84 -1.48 -6.80
CA ARG A 44 31.37 -2.84 -6.59
C ARG A 44 32.71 -2.98 -7.33
N SER A 45 33.78 -3.31 -6.59
CA SER A 45 35.15 -3.65 -7.01
C SER A 45 35.83 -2.75 -8.07
N ASN A 46 36.96 -2.15 -7.69
CA ASN A 46 37.75 -1.26 -8.54
C ASN A 46 38.18 -1.87 -9.89
N TRP A 47 38.56 -3.15 -9.94
CA TRP A 47 39.10 -3.75 -11.16
C TRP A 47 38.09 -3.80 -12.32
N GLY A 48 36.86 -4.23 -12.06
CA GLY A 48 35.83 -4.30 -13.11
C GLY A 48 35.45 -2.92 -13.65
N THR A 49 35.39 -1.92 -12.78
CA THR A 49 35.16 -0.53 -13.17
C THR A 49 36.33 0.05 -13.95
N GLU A 50 37.58 -0.23 -13.55
CA GLU A 50 38.79 0.22 -14.26
C GLU A 50 38.85 -0.35 -15.69
N VAL A 51 38.56 -1.65 -15.85
CA VAL A 51 38.54 -2.30 -17.17
C VAL A 51 37.44 -1.71 -18.05
N LEU A 52 36.23 -1.53 -17.52
CA LEU A 52 35.12 -0.93 -18.28
C LEU A 52 35.44 0.52 -18.67
N SER A 53 36.00 1.32 -17.75
CA SER A 53 36.43 2.69 -18.03
C SER A 53 37.48 2.76 -19.12
N ALA A 54 38.44 1.83 -19.12
CA ALA A 54 39.47 1.75 -20.17
C ALA A 54 38.87 1.36 -21.53
N LEU A 55 37.98 0.35 -21.55
CA LEU A 55 37.36 -0.14 -22.79
C LEU A 55 36.39 0.87 -23.42
N THR A 56 35.79 1.74 -22.62
CA THR A 56 34.77 2.70 -23.07
C THR A 56 35.31 4.12 -23.11
N ALA A 57 36.63 4.30 -22.98
CA ALA A 57 37.28 5.60 -23.02
C ALA A 57 36.95 6.34 -24.33
N GLY A 58 36.42 7.56 -24.21
CA GLY A 58 35.99 8.39 -25.35
C GLY A 58 34.56 8.13 -25.86
N SER A 59 33.77 7.28 -25.19
CA SER A 59 32.34 7.11 -25.51
C SER A 59 31.46 7.95 -24.58
N ASP A 60 30.75 8.93 -25.14
CA ASP A 60 29.79 9.77 -24.39
C ASP A 60 28.50 9.03 -24.00
N ARG A 61 28.38 7.76 -24.40
CA ARG A 61 27.18 6.92 -24.19
C ARG A 61 27.35 5.91 -23.06
N VAL A 62 28.56 5.76 -22.53
CA VAL A 62 28.86 4.76 -21.50
C VAL A 62 29.38 5.44 -20.25
N PHE A 63 28.54 5.44 -19.21
CA PHE A 63 28.89 5.92 -17.89
C PHE A 63 29.30 4.73 -17.03
N VAL A 64 30.51 4.75 -16.48
CA VAL A 64 30.99 3.72 -15.56
C VAL A 64 30.70 4.15 -14.14
N SER A 65 29.95 3.31 -13.41
CA SER A 65 29.46 3.60 -12.05
C SER A 65 28.78 4.97 -11.91
N PRO A 66 27.80 5.31 -12.78
CA PRO A 66 27.07 6.57 -12.65
C PRO A 66 26.36 6.63 -11.30
N GLU A 67 26.41 7.80 -10.67
CA GLU A 67 25.63 8.05 -9.46
C GLU A 67 24.13 8.07 -9.81
N VAL A 68 23.34 7.29 -9.08
CA VAL A 68 21.87 7.37 -9.14
C VAL A 68 21.41 8.15 -7.92
N ILE A 69 21.12 9.43 -8.12
CA ILE A 69 20.56 10.28 -7.08
C ILE A 69 19.07 9.99 -6.97
N SER A 70 18.57 9.73 -5.77
CA SER A 70 17.15 9.58 -5.51
C SER A 70 16.75 10.40 -4.29
N GLU A 71 15.68 11.17 -4.42
CA GLU A 71 15.07 11.86 -3.30
C GLU A 71 14.13 10.92 -2.52
N ALA A 72 13.74 11.38 -1.32
CA ALA A 72 12.71 10.72 -0.55
C ALA A 72 11.35 10.98 -1.18
N GLU A 73 10.52 9.95 -1.22
CA GLU A 73 9.21 9.99 -1.84
C GLU A 73 8.14 9.49 -0.88
N LEU A 74 6.94 10.04 -0.98
CA LEU A 74 5.86 9.75 -0.05
C LEU A 74 5.12 8.48 -0.46
N VAL A 75 4.79 7.63 0.51
CA VAL A 75 3.82 6.54 0.35
C VAL A 75 2.46 6.96 0.89
N ASP A 76 1.37 6.44 0.30
CA ASP A 76 0.01 6.83 0.71
C ASP A 76 -0.29 6.46 2.16
N VAL A 77 -0.11 5.17 2.47
CA VAL A 77 -0.37 4.60 3.79
C VAL A 77 0.73 3.61 4.11
N LEU A 78 1.27 3.73 5.30
CA LEU A 78 2.21 2.78 5.88
C LEU A 78 1.64 2.35 7.24
N PHE A 79 1.54 1.03 7.45
CA PHE A 79 0.89 0.46 8.62
C PHE A 79 1.87 -0.40 9.42
N GLU A 80 1.90 -0.21 10.73
CA GLU A 80 2.60 -1.05 11.70
C GLU A 80 1.59 -1.77 12.61
N PRO A 81 1.43 -3.11 12.52
CA PRO A 81 0.47 -3.82 13.34
C PRO A 81 0.88 -3.87 14.82
N ASP A 82 -0.09 -3.73 15.72
CA ASP A 82 0.07 -4.12 17.13
C ASP A 82 -0.24 -5.62 17.26
N ASN A 83 0.80 -6.43 17.51
CA ASN A 83 0.66 -7.89 17.63
C ASN A 83 -0.20 -8.34 18.84
N ARG A 84 -0.51 -7.44 19.78
CA ARG A 84 -1.36 -7.75 20.94
C ARG A 84 -2.85 -7.65 20.61
N LYS A 85 -3.20 -6.94 19.53
CA LYS A 85 -4.58 -6.68 19.15
C LYS A 85 -5.02 -7.63 18.05
N SER A 86 -6.14 -8.31 18.27
CA SER A 86 -6.76 -9.14 17.24
C SER A 86 -7.29 -8.27 16.10
N ARG A 87 -7.11 -8.74 14.86
CA ARG A 87 -7.64 -8.11 13.64
C ARG A 87 -8.71 -8.96 12.96
N ALA A 88 -9.24 -9.96 13.65
CA ALA A 88 -10.18 -10.93 13.07
C ALA A 88 -11.44 -10.26 12.50
N GLU A 89 -11.92 -9.19 13.12
CA GLU A 89 -13.07 -8.41 12.63
C GLU A 89 -12.83 -7.68 11.29
N LEU A 90 -11.57 -7.54 10.87
CA LEU A 90 -11.21 -7.01 9.56
C LEU A 90 -11.22 -8.10 8.46
N GLY A 91 -11.51 -9.36 8.80
CA GLY A 91 -11.53 -10.47 7.85
C GLY A 91 -10.21 -10.59 7.09
N VAL A 92 -10.31 -10.70 5.76
CA VAL A 92 -9.15 -10.80 4.84
C VAL A 92 -8.20 -9.62 4.99
N LEU A 93 -8.72 -8.40 5.21
CA LEU A 93 -7.85 -7.24 5.41
C LEU A 93 -6.97 -7.43 6.65
N GLY A 94 -7.54 -7.95 7.75
CA GLY A 94 -6.79 -8.23 8.98
C GLY A 94 -5.67 -9.25 8.78
N GLU A 95 -5.92 -10.28 7.96
CA GLU A 95 -4.92 -11.30 7.62
C GLU A 95 -3.77 -10.76 6.77
N LEU A 96 -4.06 -9.85 5.83
CA LEU A 96 -3.05 -9.23 4.97
C LEU A 96 -2.16 -8.23 5.75
N LEU A 97 -2.69 -7.68 6.85
CA LEU A 97 -2.02 -6.72 7.72
C LEU A 97 -1.31 -7.39 8.91
N SER A 98 -0.83 -8.62 8.74
CA SER A 98 -0.14 -9.39 9.78
C SER A 98 1.30 -8.91 10.06
N ALA A 99 1.84 -8.07 9.19
CA ALA A 99 3.21 -7.54 9.28
C ALA A 99 3.23 -6.08 8.80
N PRO A 100 4.26 -5.30 9.14
CA PRO A 100 4.43 -3.95 8.62
C PRO A 100 4.23 -3.89 7.11
N CYS A 101 3.44 -2.94 6.60
CA CYS A 101 3.19 -2.87 5.16
C CYS A 101 2.99 -1.47 4.61
N ILE A 102 3.40 -1.28 3.35
CA ILE A 102 2.93 -0.17 2.51
C ILE A 102 1.62 -0.61 1.88
N ILE A 103 0.58 0.21 2.02
CA ILE A 103 -0.72 0.01 1.36
C ILE A 103 -0.82 1.05 0.24
N ALA A 104 -0.97 0.56 -0.99
CA ALA A 104 -1.08 1.36 -2.21
C ALA A 104 -2.53 1.25 -2.77
N PRO A 105 -3.47 2.07 -2.26
CA PRO A 105 -4.84 2.10 -2.76
C PRO A 105 -4.93 2.89 -4.06
N LEU A 106 -5.20 2.18 -5.16
CA LEU A 106 -5.34 2.77 -6.47
C LEU A 106 -6.80 2.75 -6.90
N ARG A 107 -7.31 3.89 -7.36
CA ARG A 107 -8.70 4.02 -7.80
C ARG A 107 -8.96 3.40 -9.17
N TRP A 108 -7.93 3.26 -9.99
CA TRP A 108 -8.05 2.86 -11.40
C TRP A 108 -7.20 1.64 -11.68
N LEU A 109 -7.37 1.07 -12.88
CA LEU A 109 -6.49 0.01 -13.36
C LEU A 109 -5.04 0.51 -13.25
N PRO A 110 -4.19 -0.19 -12.49
CA PRO A 110 -2.86 0.32 -12.18
C PRO A 110 -2.02 0.36 -13.47
N THR A 111 -1.22 1.40 -13.66
CA THR A 111 -0.23 1.41 -14.74
C THR A 111 1.03 0.66 -14.34
N ALA A 112 1.81 0.16 -15.32
CA ALA A 112 3.10 -0.45 -15.04
C ALA A 112 4.05 0.51 -14.29
N SER A 113 3.96 1.81 -14.59
CA SER A 113 4.74 2.85 -13.89
C SER A 113 4.34 2.96 -12.41
N GLU A 114 3.04 3.02 -12.10
CA GLU A 114 2.57 3.06 -10.70
C GLU A 114 3.04 1.84 -9.92
N MET A 115 2.85 0.63 -10.46
CA MET A 115 3.27 -0.58 -9.73
C MET A 115 4.80 -0.63 -9.54
N ARG A 116 5.59 -0.24 -10.54
CA ARG A 116 7.06 -0.11 -10.40
C ARG A 116 7.45 0.92 -9.36
N THR A 117 6.74 2.06 -9.29
CA THR A 117 6.98 3.10 -8.30
C THR A 117 6.80 2.58 -6.89
N TYR A 118 5.65 1.98 -6.56
CA TYR A 118 5.44 1.44 -5.21
C TYR A 118 6.37 0.27 -4.90
N THR A 119 6.71 -0.56 -5.88
CA THR A 119 7.70 -1.64 -5.69
C THR A 119 9.08 -1.08 -5.38
N ARG A 120 9.50 -0.01 -6.06
CA ARG A 120 10.76 0.68 -5.77
C ARG A 120 10.73 1.32 -4.37
N LEU A 121 9.62 1.94 -3.97
CA LEU A 121 9.47 2.51 -2.62
C LEU A 121 9.56 1.42 -1.56
N TRP A 122 8.85 0.31 -1.76
CA TRP A 122 8.94 -0.85 -0.89
C TRP A 122 10.36 -1.41 -0.82
N LEU A 123 11.06 -1.59 -1.95
CA LEU A 123 12.45 -2.05 -1.95
C LEU A 123 13.38 -1.11 -1.17
N LYS A 124 13.23 0.21 -1.31
CA LYS A 124 13.98 1.19 -0.51
C LYS A 124 13.73 0.99 0.98
N TRP A 125 12.46 0.85 1.36
CA TRP A 125 12.08 0.63 2.76
C TRP A 125 12.52 -0.73 3.29
N GLN A 126 12.52 -1.77 2.46
CA GLN A 126 12.98 -3.11 2.79
C GLN A 126 14.47 -3.11 3.17
N MET A 127 15.28 -2.32 2.47
CA MET A 127 16.73 -2.20 2.69
C MET A 127 17.09 -1.33 3.89
N GLU A 128 16.13 -0.66 4.54
CA GLU A 128 16.37 0.02 5.81
C GLU A 128 16.63 -1.00 6.91
N SER A 129 17.75 -0.84 7.60
CA SER A 129 18.26 -1.76 8.63
C SER A 129 17.37 -1.93 9.86
N ASP A 130 16.34 -1.10 10.03
CA ASP A 130 15.37 -1.25 11.11
C ASP A 130 14.15 -2.06 10.63
N ARG A 131 13.86 -3.15 11.34
CA ARG A 131 12.68 -3.99 11.11
C ARG A 131 11.41 -3.31 11.64
N SER A 132 11.55 -2.35 12.55
CA SER A 132 10.47 -1.52 13.06
C SER A 132 10.34 -0.22 12.28
N ILE A 133 9.14 0.35 12.29
CA ILE A 133 8.84 1.60 11.60
C ILE A 133 9.35 2.76 12.47
N ILE A 134 10.56 3.28 12.19
CA ILE A 134 11.12 4.51 12.82
C ILE A 134 10.43 5.81 12.33
N PRO A 135 9.69 6.57 13.17
CA PRO A 135 9.13 7.87 12.80
C PRO A 135 10.19 8.83 12.25
N VAL A 136 9.87 9.63 11.23
CA VAL A 136 10.81 10.62 10.62
C VAL A 136 11.45 11.57 11.65
N ASN A 137 10.76 11.81 12.77
CA ASN A 137 11.22 12.70 13.84
C ASN A 137 12.14 12.01 14.87
N GLN A 138 12.36 10.71 14.75
CA GLN A 138 13.24 9.94 15.63
C GLN A 138 14.53 9.59 14.90
N THR A 139 15.67 9.85 15.55
CA THR A 139 16.98 9.51 14.99
C THR A 139 17.24 8.03 15.20
N SER A 140 17.57 7.30 14.12
CA SER A 140 18.02 5.91 14.20
C SER A 140 19.20 5.82 15.17
N VAL A 141 19.00 5.19 16.33
CA VAL A 141 20.09 4.90 17.26
C VAL A 141 21.04 3.96 16.54
N ASN A 142 22.29 4.38 16.33
CA ASN A 142 23.33 3.56 15.72
C ASN A 142 23.53 2.27 16.56
N LYS A 143 22.79 1.20 16.26
CA LYS A 143 23.16 -0.16 16.67
C LYS A 143 24.33 -0.60 15.79
N LYS A 144 25.49 0.01 16.01
CA LYS A 144 26.77 -0.57 15.57
C LYS A 144 26.99 -1.81 16.42
N ASN A 145 26.62 -2.98 15.89
CA ASN A 145 27.23 -4.31 16.09
C ASN A 145 26.19 -5.43 15.97
N LYS A 146 26.13 -6.07 14.80
CA LYS A 146 26.16 -7.53 14.63
C LYS A 146 26.14 -7.90 13.15
N ARG A 147 27.26 -7.70 12.45
CA ARG A 147 27.57 -8.52 11.27
C ARG A 147 28.14 -9.84 11.75
N LYS A 148 27.30 -10.75 12.24
CA LYS A 148 27.63 -12.17 12.40
C LYS A 148 26.32 -12.96 12.26
N ASP A 149 26.26 -13.73 11.17
CA ASP A 149 25.28 -14.78 10.84
C ASP A 149 23.87 -14.32 10.41
N GLU A 150 23.75 -13.57 9.31
CA GLU A 150 22.45 -13.14 8.73
C GLU A 150 21.96 -13.99 7.53
N ASP A 151 22.57 -15.16 7.26
CA ASP A 151 22.16 -16.04 6.14
C ASP A 151 21.14 -17.13 6.55
N LYS A 152 20.50 -17.01 7.71
CA LYS A 152 19.42 -17.91 8.15
C LYS A 152 18.31 -17.08 8.80
N ASP A 153 17.19 -16.96 8.10
CA ASP A 153 15.98 -16.20 8.42
C ASP A 153 16.03 -14.69 8.08
N GLU A 154 16.27 -14.35 6.80
CA GLU A 154 15.72 -13.12 6.22
C GLU A 154 14.19 -13.27 6.11
N ALA A 155 13.51 -13.25 7.26
CA ALA A 155 12.08 -13.01 7.28
C ALA A 155 11.86 -11.61 6.69
N MET A 156 11.40 -11.59 5.45
CA MET A 156 11.01 -10.37 4.80
C MET A 156 9.76 -9.82 5.50
N ASP A 157 10.00 -9.06 6.57
CA ASP A 157 8.98 -8.66 7.53
C ASP A 157 8.10 -7.52 6.99
N LYS A 158 8.56 -6.76 6.01
CA LYS A 158 7.81 -5.63 5.43
C LYS A 158 7.13 -6.07 4.13
N ARG A 159 5.84 -5.79 4.02
CA ARG A 159 5.01 -6.19 2.88
C ARG A 159 4.63 -4.99 2.01
N LEU A 160 4.27 -5.28 0.77
CA LEU A 160 3.62 -4.33 -0.13
C LEU A 160 2.23 -4.85 -0.49
N LEU A 161 1.22 -4.02 -0.29
CA LEU A 161 -0.16 -4.36 -0.58
C LEU A 161 -0.72 -3.39 -1.63
N PHE A 162 -0.93 -3.89 -2.85
CA PHE A 162 -1.69 -3.17 -3.86
C PHE A 162 -3.18 -3.44 -3.66
N ILE A 163 -3.98 -2.38 -3.55
CA ILE A 163 -5.44 -2.47 -3.49
C ILE A 163 -5.97 -1.75 -4.72
N VAL A 164 -6.44 -2.50 -5.71
CA VAL A 164 -6.81 -2.00 -7.04
C VAL A 164 -8.25 -2.40 -7.38
N PRO A 165 -9.00 -1.61 -8.16
CA PRO A 165 -10.36 -1.99 -8.55
C PRO A 165 -10.39 -3.28 -9.37
N SER A 166 -9.38 -3.49 -10.21
CA SER A 166 -9.23 -4.64 -11.08
C SER A 166 -7.77 -4.77 -11.53
N ILE A 167 -7.41 -5.92 -12.09
CA ILE A 167 -6.14 -6.16 -12.76
C ILE A 167 -6.36 -7.05 -13.97
N THR A 168 -5.54 -6.92 -15.02
CA THR A 168 -5.66 -7.77 -16.21
C THR A 168 -4.78 -9.02 -16.09
N SER A 169 -5.15 -10.10 -16.79
CA SER A 169 -4.31 -11.30 -16.88
C SER A 169 -2.92 -11.02 -17.46
N GLN A 170 -2.81 -10.06 -18.38
CA GLN A 170 -1.51 -9.63 -18.90
C GLN A 170 -0.65 -9.02 -17.80
N GLN A 171 -1.22 -8.14 -16.96
CA GLN A 171 -0.48 -7.52 -15.85
C GLN A 171 -0.07 -8.55 -14.79
N LEU A 172 -0.94 -9.51 -14.48
CA LEU A 172 -0.58 -10.62 -13.58
C LEU A 172 0.59 -11.43 -14.13
N ASN A 173 0.57 -11.74 -15.43
CA ASN A 173 1.66 -12.45 -16.10
C ASN A 173 2.97 -11.66 -16.12
N ASP A 174 2.91 -10.37 -16.45
CA ASP A 174 4.07 -9.47 -16.49
C ASP A 174 4.75 -9.38 -15.12
N TRP A 175 3.95 -9.44 -14.05
CA TRP A 175 4.42 -9.37 -12.66
C TRP A 175 4.67 -10.74 -12.02
N ARG A 176 4.40 -11.83 -12.75
CA ARG A 176 4.45 -13.21 -12.24
C ARG A 176 3.66 -13.38 -10.95
N ALA A 177 2.53 -12.68 -10.86
CA ALA A 177 1.61 -12.75 -9.73
C ALA A 177 0.66 -13.93 -9.94
N ASN A 178 0.65 -14.86 -8.98
CA ASN A 178 -0.20 -16.04 -8.99
C ASN A 178 -1.31 -15.90 -7.95
N LEU A 179 -2.40 -16.66 -8.09
CA LEU A 179 -3.44 -16.71 -7.07
C LEU A 179 -2.81 -17.06 -5.71
N SER A 180 -3.18 -16.30 -4.67
CA SER A 180 -2.66 -16.51 -3.32
C SER A 180 -2.95 -17.92 -2.82
N SER A 181 -2.06 -18.42 -1.96
CA SER A 181 -2.25 -19.69 -1.23
C SER A 181 -3.56 -19.75 -0.42
N ARG A 182 -4.18 -18.60 -0.12
CA ARG A 182 -5.50 -18.50 0.55
C ARG A 182 -6.65 -18.97 -0.33
N ASN A 183 -6.44 -19.11 -1.65
CA ASN A 183 -7.46 -19.52 -2.61
C ASN A 183 -8.71 -18.60 -2.63
N ILE A 184 -8.51 -17.31 -2.39
CA ILE A 184 -9.57 -16.29 -2.45
C ILE A 184 -9.46 -15.58 -3.80
N PRO A 185 -10.51 -15.59 -4.65
CA PRO A 185 -10.54 -14.85 -5.90
C PRO A 185 -10.20 -13.37 -5.69
N GLY A 186 -9.39 -12.80 -6.58
CA GLY A 186 -8.94 -11.42 -6.48
C GLY A 186 -7.74 -11.17 -5.57
N ILE A 187 -7.19 -12.19 -4.90
CA ILE A 187 -5.94 -12.05 -4.12
C ILE A 187 -4.80 -12.76 -4.84
N TYR A 188 -3.80 -11.99 -5.26
CA TYR A 188 -2.64 -12.48 -5.98
C TYR A 188 -1.36 -12.17 -5.23
N GLU A 189 -0.39 -13.06 -5.30
CA GLU A 189 0.92 -12.93 -4.63
C GLU A 189 2.04 -13.05 -5.65
N LEU A 190 3.05 -12.19 -5.51
CA LEU A 190 4.32 -12.34 -6.21
C LEU A 190 5.18 -13.41 -5.55
N GLY A 191 6.30 -13.76 -6.19
CA GLY A 191 7.32 -14.59 -5.55
C GLY A 191 7.71 -14.06 -4.16
N SER A 192 8.01 -14.96 -3.23
CA SER A 192 8.25 -14.63 -1.81
C SER A 192 9.29 -13.52 -1.61
N ALA A 193 10.31 -13.46 -2.47
CA ALA A 193 11.34 -12.42 -2.50
C ALA A 193 10.83 -10.97 -2.70
N PHE A 194 9.55 -10.78 -3.02
CA PHE A 194 8.93 -9.46 -3.18
C PHE A 194 7.93 -9.11 -2.07
N CYS A 195 7.50 -10.06 -1.23
CA CYS A 195 6.50 -9.86 -0.17
C CYS A 195 5.31 -8.96 -0.58
N THR A 196 4.87 -9.13 -1.83
CA THR A 196 3.90 -8.25 -2.47
C THR A 196 2.61 -9.01 -2.72
N THR A 197 1.50 -8.46 -2.25
CA THR A 197 0.14 -8.94 -2.52
C THR A 197 -0.60 -7.91 -3.36
N ILE A 198 -1.34 -8.37 -4.36
CA ILE A 198 -2.26 -7.58 -5.18
C ILE A 198 -3.69 -8.02 -4.87
N VAL A 199 -4.52 -7.07 -4.47
CA VAL A 199 -5.95 -7.25 -4.20
C VAL A 199 -6.74 -6.57 -5.33
N ALA A 200 -7.32 -7.38 -6.21
CA ALA A 200 -8.23 -6.98 -7.27
C ALA A 200 -9.68 -7.01 -6.77
N ILE A 201 -10.17 -5.85 -6.35
CA ILE A 201 -11.43 -5.71 -5.60
C ILE A 201 -12.64 -6.27 -6.37
N ALA A 202 -12.71 -6.06 -7.69
CA ALA A 202 -13.85 -6.52 -8.50
C ALA A 202 -14.01 -8.04 -8.54
N GLU A 203 -12.96 -8.80 -8.20
CA GLU A 203 -12.96 -10.26 -8.17
C GLU A 203 -13.23 -10.82 -6.77
N LEU A 204 -13.20 -9.99 -5.73
CA LEU A 204 -13.43 -10.43 -4.36
C LEU A 204 -14.87 -10.94 -4.19
N PRO A 205 -15.07 -12.09 -3.49
CA PRO A 205 -16.41 -12.60 -3.22
C PRO A 205 -17.20 -11.62 -2.34
N SER A 206 -18.52 -11.51 -2.55
CA SER A 206 -19.40 -10.74 -1.67
C SER A 206 -19.65 -11.49 -0.36
N SER A 207 -18.78 -11.26 0.62
CA SER A 207 -18.84 -11.85 1.96
C SER A 207 -18.43 -10.82 3.02
N PRO A 208 -18.81 -11.01 4.30
CA PRO A 208 -18.35 -10.16 5.39
C PRO A 208 -16.82 -10.02 5.46
N ASP A 209 -16.09 -11.12 5.20
CA ASP A 209 -14.62 -11.16 5.31
C ASP A 209 -13.89 -10.24 4.32
N THR A 210 -14.54 -9.88 3.21
CA THR A 210 -13.97 -9.01 2.16
C THR A 210 -14.61 -7.62 2.14
N LEU A 211 -15.58 -7.35 3.03
CA LEU A 211 -16.40 -6.14 3.00
C LEU A 211 -15.53 -4.87 3.03
N TRP A 212 -14.59 -4.80 3.98
CA TRP A 212 -13.73 -3.64 4.17
C TRP A 212 -12.86 -3.34 2.94
N LEU A 213 -12.43 -4.36 2.20
CA LEU A 213 -11.71 -4.18 0.93
C LEU A 213 -12.65 -3.71 -0.19
N ARG A 214 -13.84 -4.29 -0.29
CA ARG A 214 -14.81 -3.96 -1.36
C ARG A 214 -15.35 -2.53 -1.28
N LEU A 215 -15.38 -1.93 -0.08
CA LEU A 215 -15.74 -0.53 0.12
C LEU A 215 -14.78 0.46 -0.57
N LEU A 216 -13.52 0.08 -0.81
CA LEU A 216 -12.55 0.87 -1.56
C LEU A 216 -12.71 0.71 -3.09
N GLY A 217 -13.56 -0.23 -3.52
CA GLY A 217 -13.77 -0.59 -4.92
C GLY A 217 -14.51 0.46 -5.74
N ARG A 218 -15.00 0.07 -6.91
CA ARG A 218 -15.78 0.96 -7.80
C ARG A 218 -17.07 0.30 -8.28
N GLY A 219 -17.97 1.10 -8.84
CA GLY A 219 -19.09 0.61 -9.63
C GLY A 219 -20.10 -0.20 -8.82
N LEU A 220 -20.42 -1.41 -9.28
CA LEU A 220 -21.36 -2.31 -8.62
C LEU A 220 -20.80 -2.83 -7.29
N THR A 221 -19.55 -3.30 -7.28
CA THR A 221 -18.89 -3.87 -6.09
C THR A 221 -18.92 -2.92 -4.90
N GLN A 222 -18.58 -1.65 -5.11
CA GLN A 222 -18.60 -0.64 -4.05
C GLN A 222 -20.02 -0.35 -3.55
N ARG A 223 -21.01 -0.24 -4.45
CA ARG A 223 -22.39 0.04 -4.06
C ARG A 223 -23.00 -1.11 -3.26
N GLN A 224 -22.74 -2.36 -3.66
CA GLN A 224 -23.14 -3.54 -2.90
C GLN A 224 -22.48 -3.57 -1.52
N ALA A 225 -21.18 -3.29 -1.44
CA ALA A 225 -20.49 -3.21 -0.15
C ALA A 225 -21.05 -2.11 0.76
N ILE A 226 -21.42 -0.94 0.22
CA ILE A 226 -22.06 0.11 1.02
C ILE A 226 -23.45 -0.34 1.50
N GLN A 227 -24.21 -1.04 0.67
CA GLN A 227 -25.50 -1.62 1.09
C GLN A 227 -25.31 -2.66 2.20
N GLU A 228 -24.37 -3.58 2.06
CA GLU A 228 -24.04 -4.56 3.11
C GLU A 228 -23.64 -3.86 4.42
N LEU A 229 -22.80 -2.83 4.35
CA LEU A 229 -22.40 -2.01 5.50
C LEU A 229 -23.60 -1.38 6.21
N MET A 230 -24.59 -0.87 5.47
CA MET A 230 -25.79 -0.27 6.08
C MET A 230 -26.62 -1.29 6.87
N HIS A 231 -26.60 -2.56 6.47
CA HIS A 231 -27.32 -3.67 7.13
C HIS A 231 -26.55 -4.32 8.28
N LEU A 232 -25.29 -3.96 8.50
CA LEU A 232 -24.55 -4.40 9.70
C LEU A 232 -25.20 -3.83 10.97
N GLU A 233 -25.02 -4.54 12.08
CA GLU A 233 -25.49 -4.14 13.40
C GLU A 233 -24.94 -2.75 13.78
N SER A 234 -25.81 -1.92 14.37
CA SER A 234 -25.52 -0.52 14.64
C SER A 234 -24.50 -0.30 15.75
N ASP A 235 -24.31 -1.29 16.62
CA ASP A 235 -23.36 -1.29 17.73
C ASP A 235 -21.93 -1.67 17.33
N LEU A 236 -21.72 -2.20 16.11
CA LEU A 236 -20.39 -2.52 15.60
C LEU A 236 -19.54 -1.23 15.44
N PRO A 237 -18.45 -1.04 16.21
CA PRO A 237 -17.67 0.21 16.17
C PRO A 237 -17.08 0.51 14.79
N LEU A 238 -16.60 -0.52 14.09
CA LEU A 238 -16.04 -0.39 12.73
C LEU A 238 -17.06 0.16 11.73
N ARG A 239 -18.33 -0.22 11.86
CA ARG A 239 -19.41 0.28 10.99
C ARG A 239 -19.52 1.80 11.12
N THR A 240 -19.59 2.30 12.36
CA THR A 240 -19.71 3.74 12.65
C THR A 240 -18.53 4.52 12.10
N VAL A 241 -17.30 4.03 12.33
CA VAL A 241 -16.07 4.62 11.81
C VAL A 241 -16.11 4.73 10.29
N VAL A 242 -16.43 3.63 9.61
CA VAL A 242 -16.44 3.57 8.14
C VAL A 242 -17.53 4.44 7.53
N LEU A 243 -18.74 4.46 8.10
CA LEU A 243 -19.82 5.32 7.62
C LEU A 243 -19.42 6.80 7.69
N GLN A 244 -18.72 7.21 8.75
CA GLN A 244 -18.20 8.57 8.87
C GLN A 244 -17.21 8.90 7.73
N GLN A 245 -16.31 7.97 7.37
CA GLN A 245 -15.35 8.18 6.28
C GLN A 245 -16.04 8.28 4.91
N LEU A 246 -17.08 7.47 4.66
CA LEU A 246 -17.87 7.55 3.45
C LEU A 246 -18.62 8.89 3.33
N LYS A 247 -19.16 9.42 4.43
CA LYS A 247 -19.79 10.75 4.47
C LYS A 247 -18.80 11.87 4.17
N GLN A 248 -17.63 11.83 4.77
CA GLN A 248 -16.57 12.81 4.49
C GLN A 248 -16.17 12.77 3.01
N TRP A 249 -16.08 11.58 2.43
CA TRP A 249 -15.79 11.44 1.01
C TRP A 249 -16.89 12.00 0.12
N GLU A 250 -18.17 11.76 0.45
CA GLU A 250 -19.29 12.38 -0.26
C GLU A 250 -19.21 13.91 -0.25
N GLN A 251 -18.92 14.51 0.90
CA GLN A 251 -18.76 15.96 1.02
C GLN A 251 -17.61 16.47 0.14
N LEU A 252 -16.47 15.77 0.11
CA LEU A 252 -15.35 16.11 -0.78
C LEU A 252 -15.75 16.04 -2.27
N LEU A 253 -16.59 15.08 -2.65
CA LEU A 253 -17.09 14.95 -4.01
C LEU A 253 -18.08 16.08 -4.37
N LEU A 254 -18.98 16.44 -3.45
CA LEU A 254 -19.98 17.51 -3.65
C LEU A 254 -19.35 18.90 -3.77
N GLN A 255 -18.27 19.16 -3.04
CA GLN A 255 -17.55 20.44 -3.09
C GLN A 255 -16.80 20.67 -4.43
N GLY A 256 -16.90 19.74 -5.40
CA GLY A 256 -16.41 19.91 -6.76
C GLY A 256 -14.90 20.03 -6.89
N ARG A 257 -14.14 19.84 -5.80
CA ARG A 257 -12.71 20.10 -5.78
C ARG A 257 -11.90 19.12 -6.63
N MET A 258 -12.40 17.90 -6.92
CA MET A 258 -11.63 16.88 -7.63
C MET A 258 -12.49 15.76 -8.29
N GLY A 259 -13.01 16.02 -9.50
CA GLY A 259 -13.52 15.01 -10.44
C GLY A 259 -14.87 14.35 -10.11
N GLN A 260 -15.66 14.04 -11.15
CA GLN A 260 -16.99 13.43 -11.00
C GLN A 260 -16.92 11.90 -10.85
N GLU A 261 -17.52 11.36 -9.78
CA GLU A 261 -17.85 9.94 -9.63
C GLU A 261 -19.24 9.63 -10.24
N SER A 262 -19.63 8.36 -10.31
CA SER A 262 -20.90 7.98 -10.95
C SER A 262 -22.11 8.53 -10.17
N LYS A 263 -23.17 8.95 -10.90
CA LYS A 263 -24.44 9.40 -10.28
C LYS A 263 -25.01 8.35 -9.31
N HIS A 264 -24.88 7.07 -9.65
CA HIS A 264 -25.32 5.98 -8.79
C HIS A 264 -24.52 5.85 -7.49
N LEU A 265 -23.22 6.12 -7.50
CA LEU A 265 -22.44 6.14 -6.26
C LEU A 265 -22.89 7.31 -5.37
N MET A 266 -23.06 8.51 -5.96
CA MET A 266 -23.55 9.68 -5.23
C MET A 266 -24.93 9.42 -4.60
N GLN A 267 -25.84 8.77 -5.33
CA GLN A 267 -27.15 8.38 -4.78
C GLN A 267 -27.02 7.44 -3.58
N VAL A 268 -26.14 6.45 -3.65
CA VAL A 268 -25.95 5.49 -2.56
C VAL A 268 -25.29 6.14 -1.34
N LEU A 269 -24.33 7.05 -1.54
CA LEU A 269 -23.71 7.80 -0.43
C LEU A 269 -24.73 8.70 0.28
N SER A 270 -25.57 9.42 -0.48
CA SER A 270 -26.61 10.29 0.11
C SER A 270 -27.66 9.54 0.94
N GLN A 271 -27.84 8.24 0.70
CA GLN A 271 -28.76 7.41 1.48
C GLN A 271 -28.23 7.09 2.88
N ILE A 272 -26.91 7.19 3.10
CA ILE A 272 -26.29 6.96 4.40
C ILE A 272 -26.82 7.96 5.45
N ASP A 273 -27.20 9.17 5.04
CA ASP A 273 -27.78 10.18 5.92
C ASP A 273 -29.18 9.80 6.42
N ASN A 274 -29.97 9.10 5.62
CA ASN A 274 -31.34 8.72 5.98
C ASN A 274 -31.38 7.54 6.97
N SER A 275 -30.36 6.68 6.99
CA SER A 275 -30.28 5.49 7.86
C SER A 275 -29.63 5.74 9.23
N ALA A 276 -29.04 6.92 9.45
CA ALA A 276 -28.43 7.29 10.74
C ALA A 276 -29.41 8.02 11.69
N VAL A 277 -30.63 8.28 11.23
CA VAL A 277 -31.69 9.04 11.95
C VAL A 277 -32.87 8.13 12.37
N SER A 278 -32.83 6.85 11.98
CA SER A 278 -33.78 5.79 12.35
C SER A 278 -33.12 4.77 13.26
#